data_AF-A0A2S6B7T1-F1
#
_entry.id   AF-A0A2S6B7T1-F1
#
_cell.length_a   1.000
_cell.length_b   1.000
_cell.length_c   1.000
_cell.angle_alpha   90.00
_cell.angle_beta   90.00
_cell.angle_gamma   90.00
#
_symmetry.space_group_name_H-M   'P 1'
#
loop_
_entity.id
_entity.type
_entity.pdbx_description
1 polymer ?
#
loop_
_entity_poly.entity_id
_entity_poly.type
_entity_poly.pdbx_seq_one_letter_code
_entity_poly.pdbx_strand_id
1 'polypeptide(L)'
;MQPSAGAATLDIVMKNAQQTLPERFAWHRTPAGYDLRLDDVTIAEVRPLNTGLVLRMLVRGGDIAPFEMVVRCEERAIGWATQWTRQRAGMLCRHVDRQRMDVALPSLVVETTALAVAV
;
A
#
# COMPACT_ATOMS: atom_id res chain seq x y z
N MET A 1 -11.17 -44.54 -2.39
CA MET A 1 -10.01 -43.80 -1.84
C MET A 1 -10.05 -42.38 -2.39
N GLN A 2 -10.09 -41.40 -1.48
CA GLN A 2 -10.07 -39.95 -1.72
C GLN A 2 -8.61 -39.49 -2.02
N PRO A 3 -8.35 -38.19 -2.26
CA PRO A 3 -8.25 -37.52 -3.56
C PRO A 3 -6.79 -37.15 -3.93
N SER A 4 -6.52 -36.75 -5.18
CA SER A 4 -5.26 -36.04 -5.49
C SER A 4 -5.58 -34.65 -6.03
N ALA A 5 -5.56 -33.69 -5.10
CA ALA A 5 -5.44 -32.28 -5.41
C ALA A 5 -4.00 -32.04 -5.92
N GLY A 6 -3.87 -31.62 -7.18
CA GLY A 6 -2.57 -31.41 -7.82
C GLY A 6 -2.58 -30.12 -8.62
N ALA A 7 -2.33 -29.02 -7.90
CA ALA A 7 -1.87 -27.72 -8.39
C ALA A 7 -2.56 -27.17 -9.66
N ALA A 8 -3.60 -26.37 -9.44
CA ALA A 8 -3.89 -25.28 -10.38
C ALA A 8 -2.68 -24.33 -10.34
N THR A 9 -1.73 -24.54 -11.25
CA THR A 9 -0.72 -23.54 -11.59
C THR A 9 -1.49 -22.31 -12.04
N LEU A 10 -1.63 -21.35 -11.13
CA LEU A 10 -2.04 -19.99 -11.45
C LEU A 10 -0.93 -19.42 -12.33
N ASP A 11 -1.01 -19.76 -13.62
CA ASP A 11 -0.25 -19.14 -14.69
C ASP A 11 -0.79 -17.72 -14.83
N ILE A 12 -0.32 -16.84 -13.95
CA ILE A 12 -0.56 -15.41 -14.06
C ILE A 12 0.28 -14.97 -15.26
N VAL A 13 -0.31 -15.13 -16.44
CA VAL A 13 0.16 -14.54 -17.70
C VAL A 13 0.29 -13.04 -17.44
N MET A 14 1.52 -12.59 -17.16
CA MET A 14 1.84 -11.18 -17.06
C MET A 14 1.79 -10.61 -18.47
N LYS A 15 0.58 -10.21 -18.90
CA LYS A 15 0.43 -9.28 -20.02
C LYS A 15 1.22 -8.03 -19.64
N ASN A 16 2.33 -7.80 -20.35
CA ASN A 16 3.06 -6.54 -20.45
C ASN A 16 2.17 -5.45 -21.06
N ALA A 17 1.01 -5.20 -20.46
CA ALA A 17 0.36 -3.92 -20.61
C ALA A 17 1.28 -2.92 -19.91
N GLN A 18 1.64 -1.83 -20.58
CA GLN A 18 2.08 -0.62 -19.89
C GLN A 18 0.92 -0.23 -18.96
N GLN A 19 0.91 -0.78 -17.75
CA GLN A 19 -0.17 -0.59 -16.81
C GLN A 19 0.05 0.79 -16.21
N THR A 20 -0.60 1.79 -16.77
CA THR A 20 -0.58 3.14 -16.21
C THR A 20 -1.18 3.10 -14.81
N LEU A 21 -0.49 3.73 -13.86
CA LEU A 21 -1.00 3.91 -12.52
C LEU A 21 -2.28 4.76 -12.55
N PRO A 22 -3.25 4.53 -11.64
CA PRO A 22 -4.37 5.43 -11.48
C PRO A 22 -3.91 6.83 -11.05
N GLU A 23 -4.76 7.83 -11.22
CA GLU A 23 -4.52 9.19 -10.71
C GLU A 23 -4.16 9.18 -9.22
N ARG A 24 -3.30 10.10 -8.78
CA ARG A 24 -2.72 10.23 -7.43
C ARG A 24 -1.64 9.21 -7.06
N PHE A 25 -1.47 8.13 -7.82
CA PHE A 25 -0.41 7.15 -7.57
C PHE A 25 0.84 7.46 -8.37
N ALA A 26 2.01 7.36 -7.74
CA ALA A 26 3.29 7.61 -8.41
C ALA A 26 4.40 6.69 -7.89
N TRP A 27 5.23 6.22 -8.81
CA TRP A 27 6.50 5.58 -8.47
C TRP A 27 7.58 6.63 -8.25
N HIS A 28 8.35 6.47 -7.18
CA HIS A 28 9.50 7.29 -6.85
C HIS A 28 10.73 6.41 -6.73
N ARG A 29 11.80 6.78 -7.43
CA ARG A 29 13.11 6.16 -7.24
C ARG A 29 13.77 6.78 -6.01
N THR A 30 14.23 5.94 -5.09
CA THR A 30 14.95 6.33 -3.88
C THR A 30 16.34 5.70 -3.88
N PRO A 31 17.28 6.15 -3.02
CA PRO A 31 18.57 5.48 -2.88
C PRO A 31 18.46 4.01 -2.44
N ALA A 32 17.37 3.64 -1.77
CA ALA A 32 17.13 2.29 -1.27
C ALA A 32 16.33 1.39 -2.24
N GLY A 33 15.83 1.94 -3.36
CA GLY A 33 15.03 1.20 -4.34
C GLY A 33 13.89 2.05 -4.90
N TYR A 34 12.66 1.54 -4.83
CA TYR A 34 11.48 2.22 -5.37
C TYR A 34 10.34 2.25 -4.38
N ASP A 35 9.63 3.38 -4.36
CA ASP A 35 8.45 3.59 -3.53
C ASP A 35 7.26 3.83 -4.43
N LEU A 36 6.17 3.11 -4.19
CA LEU A 36 4.87 3.45 -4.74
C LEU A 36 4.14 4.30 -3.70
N ARG A 37 3.80 5.52 -4.08
CA ARG A 37 3.10 6.47 -3.22
C ARG A 37 1.70 6.74 -3.75
N LEU A 38 0.78 6.98 -2.82
CA LEU A 38 -0.53 7.55 -3.06
C LEU A 38 -0.53 8.93 -2.40
N ASP A 39 -0.48 9.98 -3.23
CA ASP A 39 -0.08 11.32 -2.82
C ASP A 39 1.24 11.29 -2.01
N ASP A 40 1.19 11.57 -0.69
CA ASP A 40 2.37 11.60 0.19
C ASP A 40 2.57 10.29 0.97
N VAL A 41 1.64 9.34 0.89
CA VAL A 41 1.66 8.11 1.68
C VAL A 41 2.32 6.99 0.87
N THR A 42 3.40 6.42 1.40
CA THR A 42 4.04 5.24 0.80
C THR A 42 3.19 4.00 1.04
N ILE A 43 2.70 3.40 -0.04
CA ILE A 43 1.81 2.22 0.01
C ILE A 43 2.53 0.92 -0.33
N ALA A 44 3.63 1.00 -1.08
CA ALA A 44 4.50 -0.13 -1.36
C ALA A 44 5.96 0.30 -1.50
N GLU A 45 6.86 -0.65 -1.27
CA GLU A 45 8.27 -0.48 -1.54
C GLU A 45 8.87 -1.71 -2.22
N VAL A 46 9.82 -1.46 -3.12
CA VAL A 46 10.71 -2.47 -3.69
C VAL A 46 12.11 -2.16 -3.17
N ARG A 47 12.72 -3.15 -2.51
CA ARG A 47 14.05 -3.04 -1.91
C ARG A 47 14.95 -4.21 -2.35
N PRO A 48 16.27 -4.01 -2.44
CA PRO A 48 17.21 -5.12 -2.54
C PRO A 48 17.12 -6.06 -1.34
N LEU A 49 17.20 -7.37 -1.59
CA LEU A 49 17.29 -8.40 -0.55
C LEU A 49 18.28 -9.48 -0.99
N ASN A 50 19.49 -9.49 -0.41
CA ASN A 50 20.58 -10.44 -0.66
C ASN A 50 20.79 -10.83 -2.14
N THR A 51 20.05 -11.84 -2.62
CA THR A 51 20.14 -12.41 -3.97
C THR A 51 18.96 -12.05 -4.88
N GLY A 52 18.16 -11.04 -4.52
CA GLY A 52 16.99 -10.63 -5.27
C GLY A 52 16.43 -9.31 -4.76
N LEU A 53 15.11 -9.17 -4.90
CA LEU A 53 14.37 -8.01 -4.41
C LEU A 53 13.24 -8.49 -3.52
N VAL A 54 12.81 -7.60 -2.64
CA VAL A 54 11.61 -7.77 -1.84
C VAL A 54 10.63 -6.66 -2.21
N LEU A 55 9.41 -7.06 -2.53
CA LEU A 55 8.25 -6.18 -2.64
C LEU A 55 7.49 -6.25 -1.32
N ARG A 56 7.26 -5.10 -0.69
CA ARG A 56 6.42 -4.96 0.50
C ARG A 56 5.25 -4.04 0.20
N MET A 57 4.04 -4.49 0.52
CA MET A 57 2.88 -3.61 0.58
C MET A 57 2.69 -3.17 2.02
N LEU A 58 2.76 -1.86 2.25
CA LEU A 58 2.82 -1.26 3.58
C LEU A 58 1.44 -0.86 4.13
N VAL A 59 0.41 -0.90 3.29
CA VAL A 59 -0.94 -0.45 3.67
C VAL A 59 -1.53 -1.39 4.72
N ARG A 60 -1.96 -0.80 5.83
CA ARG A 60 -2.69 -1.48 6.90
C ARG A 60 -3.98 -0.71 7.18
N GLY A 61 -5.11 -1.29 6.78
CA GLY A 61 -6.42 -0.85 7.26
C GLY A 61 -7.59 -1.22 6.36
N GLY A 62 -8.78 -1.28 6.97
CA GLY A 62 -9.93 -1.97 6.39
C GLY A 62 -9.63 -3.45 6.22
N ASP A 63 -9.91 -3.98 5.03
CA ASP A 63 -9.68 -5.38 4.65
C ASP A 63 -8.33 -5.61 3.94
N ILE A 64 -7.42 -4.63 3.96
CA ILE A 64 -6.10 -4.73 3.34
C ILE A 64 -5.08 -5.12 4.40
N ALA A 65 -4.56 -6.35 4.28
CA ALA A 65 -3.41 -6.80 5.05
C ALA A 65 -2.11 -6.44 4.33
N PRO A 66 -1.09 -5.95 5.06
CA PRO A 66 0.24 -5.82 4.50
C PRO A 66 0.80 -7.22 4.18
N PHE A 67 1.61 -7.31 3.14
CA PHE A 67 2.32 -8.54 2.82
C PHE A 67 3.66 -8.24 2.18
N GLU A 68 4.49 -9.28 2.16
CA GLU A 68 5.85 -9.27 1.61
C GLU A 68 6.01 -10.42 0.63
N MET A 69 6.71 -10.17 -0.47
CA MET A 69 7.02 -11.18 -1.47
C MET A 69 8.43 -10.96 -2.04
N VAL A 70 9.21 -12.04 -2.12
CA VAL A 70 10.51 -12.03 -2.81
C VAL A 70 10.30 -12.15 -4.31
N VAL A 71 10.95 -11.29 -5.07
CA VAL A 71 10.86 -11.21 -6.53
C VAL A 71 12.26 -11.22 -7.16
N ARG A 72 12.35 -11.83 -8.35
CA ARG A 72 13.63 -12.03 -9.03
C ARG A 72 14.15 -10.79 -9.77
N CYS A 73 13.27 -9.87 -10.14
CA CYS A 73 13.63 -8.67 -10.90
C CYS A 73 12.68 -7.51 -10.58
N GLU A 74 13.18 -6.31 -10.80
CA GLU A 74 12.52 -5.04 -10.47
C GLU A 74 11.25 -4.83 -11.29
N GLU A 75 11.31 -5.07 -12.59
CA GLU A 75 10.17 -4.95 -13.50
C GLU A 75 8.98 -5.80 -13.04
N ARG A 76 9.24 -7.02 -12.58
CA ARG A 76 8.19 -7.90 -12.05
C ARG A 76 7.61 -7.38 -10.74
N ALA A 77 8.45 -6.82 -9.86
CA ALA A 77 8.01 -6.19 -8.62
C ALA A 77 7.07 -5.01 -8.90
N ILE A 78 7.51 -4.11 -9.78
CA ILE A 78 6.79 -2.89 -10.18
C ILE A 78 5.49 -3.26 -10.89
N GLY A 79 5.53 -4.19 -11.85
CA GLY A 79 4.36 -4.64 -12.59
C GLY A 79 3.30 -5.26 -11.67
N TRP A 80 3.71 -6.15 -10.76
CA TRP A 80 2.80 -6.76 -9.79
C TRP A 80 2.18 -5.72 -8.86
N ALA A 81 2.99 -4.82 -8.27
CA ALA A 81 2.51 -3.80 -7.34
C ALA A 81 1.57 -2.80 -8.02
N THR A 82 1.88 -2.43 -9.27
CA THR A 82 1.03 -1.58 -10.11
C THR A 82 -0.32 -2.25 -10.37
N GLN A 83 -0.33 -3.53 -10.77
CA GLN A 83 -1.56 -4.26 -11.01
C GLN A 83 -2.41 -4.41 -9.74
N TRP A 84 -1.78 -4.77 -8.62
CA TRP A 84 -2.44 -4.91 -7.32
C TRP A 84 -3.12 -3.60 -6.90
N THR A 85 -2.42 -2.49 -7.11
CA THR A 85 -2.89 -1.13 -6.79
C THR A 85 -4.06 -0.73 -7.66
N ARG A 86 -4.00 -1.00 -8.97
CA ARG A 86 -5.12 -0.73 -9.90
C ARG A 86 -6.39 -1.46 -9.49
N GLN A 87 -6.28 -2.73 -9.13
CA GLN A 87 -7.42 -3.53 -8.67
C GLN A 87 -8.06 -3.00 -7.38
N ARG A 88 -7.32 -2.22 -6.58
CA ARG A 88 -7.72 -1.76 -5.24
C ARG A 88 -7.76 -0.24 -5.10
N ALA A 89 -7.63 0.51 -6.20
CA ALA A 89 -7.41 1.95 -6.17
C ALA A 89 -8.46 2.70 -5.34
N GLY A 90 -9.75 2.44 -5.57
CA GLY A 90 -10.82 3.09 -4.81
C GLY A 90 -10.87 2.73 -3.32
N MET A 91 -10.35 1.57 -2.93
CA MET A 91 -10.22 1.21 -1.51
C MET A 91 -9.01 1.92 -0.87
N LEU A 92 -7.89 1.97 -1.57
CA LEU A 92 -6.65 2.65 -1.15
C LEU A 92 -6.87 4.15 -0.98
N CYS A 93 -7.50 4.81 -1.96
CA CYS A 93 -7.84 6.24 -1.87
C CYS A 93 -8.71 6.53 -0.64
N ARG A 94 -9.81 5.81 -0.45
CA ARG A 94 -10.69 6.00 0.72
C ARG A 94 -9.97 5.76 2.05
N HIS A 95 -9.05 4.79 2.09
CA HIS A 95 -8.26 4.52 3.29
C HIS A 95 -7.31 5.67 3.63
N VAL A 96 -6.54 6.16 2.66
CA VAL A 96 -5.63 7.31 2.85
C VAL A 96 -6.39 8.60 3.14
N ASP A 97 -7.51 8.83 2.45
CA ASP A 97 -8.36 10.00 2.70
C ASP A 97 -8.92 9.97 4.12
N ARG A 98 -9.37 8.80 4.61
CA ARG A 98 -9.81 8.64 6.01
C ARG A 98 -8.68 8.90 7.00
N GLN A 99 -7.49 8.33 6.79
CA GLN A 99 -6.34 8.58 7.65
C GLN A 99 -6.00 10.06 7.74
N ARG A 100 -6.09 10.79 6.61
CA ARG A 100 -5.89 12.24 6.59
C ARG A 100 -6.94 12.98 7.39
N MET A 101 -8.22 12.60 7.29
CA MET A 101 -9.28 13.21 8.09
C MET A 101 -9.10 12.94 9.60
N ASP A 102 -8.66 11.73 9.98
CA ASP A 102 -8.40 11.38 11.37
C ASP A 102 -7.22 12.18 11.96
N VAL A 103 -6.16 12.42 11.16
CA VAL A 103 -5.02 13.26 11.56
C VAL A 103 -5.37 14.75 11.57
N ALA A 104 -6.29 15.19 10.72
CA ALA A 104 -6.71 16.60 10.60
C ALA A 104 -7.74 17.03 11.65
N LEU A 105 -8.25 16.13 12.49
CA LEU A 105 -9.03 16.47 13.67
C LEU A 105 -8.08 16.64 14.87
N PRO A 106 -7.53 17.84 15.13
CA PRO A 106 -6.98 18.08 16.46
C PRO A 106 -8.15 17.88 17.43
N SER A 107 -7.91 17.07 18.46
CA SER A 107 -8.83 16.90 19.57
C SER A 107 -9.21 18.29 20.07
N LEU A 108 -10.41 18.74 19.72
CA LEU A 108 -11.05 19.90 20.29
C LEU A 108 -11.47 19.47 21.71
N VAL A 109 -10.47 19.26 22.56
CA VAL A 109 -10.65 19.25 24.01
C VAL A 109 -11.03 20.68 24.33
N VAL A 110 -12.33 20.92 24.33
CA VAL A 110 -12.93 22.08 24.99
C VAL A 110 -12.58 21.92 26.45
N GLU A 111 -11.43 22.48 26.83
CA GLU A 111 -11.04 22.67 28.21
C GLU A 111 -12.07 23.65 28.80
N THR A 112 -13.13 23.10 29.42
CA THR A 112 -14.04 23.88 30.25
C THR A 112 -13.26 24.20 31.52
N THR A 113 -12.48 25.28 31.48
CA THR A 113 -11.90 25.85 32.69
C THR A 113 -13.05 26.52 33.44
N ALA A 114 -13.60 25.81 34.43
CA ALA A 114 -14.54 26.37 35.38
C ALA A 114 -13.85 27.52 36.13
N LEU A 115 -14.24 28.75 35.82
CA LEU A 115 -13.80 29.93 36.54
C LEU A 115 -14.58 30.00 37.86
N ALA A 116 -14.07 29.36 38.91
CA ALA A 116 -14.47 29.61 40.28
C ALA A 116 -13.40 30.46 40.95
N VAL A 117 -13.65 31.77 41.07
CA VAL A 117 -12.97 32.60 42.05
C VAL A 117 -14.02 33.41 42.79
N ALA A 118 -14.21 33.04 44.04
CA ALA A 118 -14.90 33.78 45.06
C ALA A 118 -14.00 34.91 45.57
N VAL A 119 -14.54 36.13 45.70
CA VAL A 119 -14.24 37.11 46.75
C VAL A 119 -15.51 37.89 47.04
#